data_AF-A0AAW9RVI3-F1
#
_entry.id   AF-A0AAW9RVI3-F1
#
_cell.length_a   1.000
_cell.length_b   1.000
_cell.length_c   1.000
_cell.angle_alpha   90.00
_cell.angle_beta   90.00
_cell.angle_gamma   90.00
#
_symmetry.space_group_name_H-M   'P 1'
#
loop_
_entity.id
_entity.type
_entity.pdbx_description
1 polymer ?
#
loop_
_entity_poly.entity_id
_entity_poly.type
_entity_poly.pdbx_seq_one_letter_code
_entity_poly.pdbx_strand_id
1 'polypeptide(L)'
;MRQLRLLILGGTSEASALARALAGDARVAPLLSLAGRTKAPVTPPVPFRVGGFGGPAGLAAYLEAERFDLMIDATHPFADRIKRNAVEAAGLAGVPLLAIRRPEWRPQPGDRWTIVPDMAAAAAALGNDPKRVFLTIGQKELAPFREAPVHTYVIRSVDPPDPGHLPPNAVVIIARGPFDEPSERALLDGHRIDVIVTKNSGGTATEAKLAAARALRIPVVMVARPAHPDAETVDTAEQALAWLEARVRQA
;
A
#
# COMPACT_ATOMS: atom_id res chain seq x y z
N MET A 1 -24.80 -25.17 -7.43
CA MET A 1 -24.58 -23.83 -8.01
C MET A 1 -23.10 -23.68 -8.32
N ARG A 2 -22.74 -23.05 -9.45
CA ARG A 2 -21.32 -22.80 -9.77
C ARG A 2 -20.79 -21.72 -8.83
N GLN A 3 -19.59 -21.90 -8.29
CA GLN A 3 -18.93 -20.86 -7.50
C GLN A 3 -18.54 -19.68 -8.39
N LEU A 4 -18.75 -18.46 -7.88
CA LEU A 4 -18.24 -17.24 -8.48
C LEU A 4 -16.74 -17.17 -8.26
N ARG A 5 -15.95 -17.12 -9.34
CA ARG A 5 -14.48 -17.06 -9.31
C ARG A 5 -14.04 -15.61 -9.21
N LEU A 6 -13.36 -15.27 -8.10
CA LEU A 6 -12.96 -13.90 -7.79
C LEU A 6 -11.44 -13.78 -7.74
N LEU A 7 -10.87 -12.87 -8.52
CA LEU A 7 -9.47 -12.48 -8.40
C LEU A 7 -9.34 -11.27 -7.47
N ILE A 8 -8.54 -11.37 -6.42
CA ILE A 8 -8.23 -10.25 -5.52
C ILE A 8 -6.78 -9.83 -5.76
N LEU A 9 -6.55 -8.63 -6.30
CA LEU A 9 -5.21 -8.04 -6.37
C LEU A 9 -4.87 -7.44 -5.01
N GLY A 10 -3.86 -7.98 -4.32
CA GLY A 10 -3.66 -7.76 -2.89
C GLY A 10 -2.36 -7.07 -2.48
N GLY A 11 -2.06 -7.20 -1.18
CA GLY A 11 -0.89 -6.60 -0.52
C GLY A 11 -1.21 -5.50 0.49
N THR A 12 -2.47 -5.42 0.93
CA THR A 12 -2.97 -4.43 1.90
C THR A 12 -3.75 -5.12 3.02
N SER A 13 -4.05 -4.35 4.08
CA SER A 13 -4.95 -4.76 5.14
C SER A 13 -6.35 -5.07 4.61
N GLU A 14 -6.85 -4.29 3.66
CA GLU A 14 -8.18 -4.45 3.07
C GLU A 14 -8.26 -5.74 2.25
N ALA A 15 -7.24 -6.04 1.44
CA ALA A 15 -7.16 -7.31 0.71
C ALA A 15 -7.14 -8.51 1.67
N SER A 16 -6.43 -8.38 2.78
CA SER A 16 -6.31 -9.44 3.79
C SER A 16 -7.63 -9.64 4.56
N ALA A 17 -8.33 -8.56 4.87
CA ALA A 17 -9.64 -8.57 5.51
C ALA A 17 -10.70 -9.22 4.58
N LEU A 18 -10.73 -8.82 3.31
CA LEU A 18 -11.63 -9.40 2.32
C LEU A 18 -11.37 -10.90 2.11
N ALA A 19 -10.10 -11.30 1.96
CA ALA A 19 -9.73 -12.71 1.85
C ALA A 19 -10.17 -13.53 3.08
N ARG A 20 -10.05 -12.96 4.30
CA ARG A 20 -10.51 -13.61 5.53
C ARG A 20 -12.03 -13.74 5.58
N ALA A 21 -12.76 -12.71 5.18
CA ALA A 21 -14.22 -12.74 5.17
C ALA A 21 -14.78 -13.77 4.17
N LEU A 22 -14.05 -14.06 3.09
CA LEU A 22 -14.43 -15.04 2.08
C LEU A 22 -13.93 -16.46 2.36
N ALA A 23 -13.13 -16.65 3.41
CA ALA A 23 -12.58 -17.96 3.74
C ALA A 23 -13.72 -18.92 4.13
N GLY A 24 -13.86 -20.01 3.38
CA GLY A 24 -14.90 -21.02 3.59
C GLY A 24 -16.28 -20.67 3.01
N ASP A 25 -16.44 -19.53 2.33
CA ASP A 25 -17.70 -19.24 1.63
C ASP A 25 -17.86 -20.16 0.41
N ALA A 26 -18.82 -21.08 0.46
CA ALA A 26 -19.06 -22.06 -0.59
C ALA A 26 -19.59 -21.45 -1.91
N ARG A 27 -19.95 -20.16 -1.93
CA ARG A 27 -20.50 -19.45 -3.10
C ARG A 27 -19.42 -18.77 -3.93
N VAL A 28 -18.26 -18.47 -3.34
CA VAL A 28 -17.17 -17.70 -3.97
C VAL A 28 -15.89 -18.52 -3.91
N ALA A 29 -15.18 -18.60 -5.04
CA ALA A 29 -13.83 -19.14 -5.13
C ALA A 29 -12.82 -17.99 -5.25
N PRO A 30 -12.34 -17.43 -4.12
CA PRO A 30 -11.36 -16.34 -4.14
C PRO A 30 -9.95 -16.85 -4.44
N LEU A 31 -9.22 -16.09 -5.27
CA LEU A 31 -7.77 -16.21 -5.41
C LEU A 31 -7.11 -14.87 -5.07
N LEU A 32 -6.25 -14.86 -4.04
CA LEU A 32 -5.45 -13.68 -3.70
C LEU A 32 -4.16 -13.64 -4.52
N SER A 33 -3.91 -12.54 -5.23
CA SER A 33 -2.68 -12.32 -5.98
C SER A 33 -1.76 -11.32 -5.30
N LEU A 34 -0.55 -11.75 -4.96
CA LEU A 34 0.48 -10.94 -4.32
C LEU A 34 1.63 -10.66 -5.30
N ALA A 35 2.17 -9.45 -5.25
CA ALA A 35 3.27 -9.04 -6.12
C ALA A 35 4.64 -9.65 -5.72
N GLY A 36 4.74 -10.43 -4.63
CA GLY A 36 6.01 -11.01 -4.16
C GLY A 36 7.02 -9.99 -3.66
N ARG A 37 6.55 -8.85 -3.15
CA ARG A 37 7.42 -7.74 -2.70
C ARG A 37 8.02 -7.96 -1.33
N THR A 38 7.54 -8.96 -0.60
CA THR A 38 8.07 -9.36 0.70
C THR A 38 8.52 -10.81 0.68
N LYS A 39 9.61 -11.14 1.36
CA LYS A 39 10.19 -12.51 1.35
C LYS A 39 9.28 -13.53 2.00
N ALA A 40 8.55 -13.12 3.05
CA ALA A 40 7.59 -13.95 3.77
C ALA A 40 6.26 -13.20 3.94
N PRO A 41 5.34 -13.27 2.97
CA PRO A 41 3.97 -12.79 3.18
C PRO A 41 3.28 -13.64 4.25
N VAL A 42 2.38 -13.03 5.03
CA VAL A 42 1.51 -13.82 5.92
C VAL A 42 0.66 -14.74 5.06
N THR A 43 0.62 -16.03 5.38
CA THR A 43 -0.20 -17.00 4.65
C THR A 43 -1.68 -16.60 4.75
N PRO A 44 -2.34 -16.29 3.63
CA PRO A 44 -3.76 -15.94 3.63
C PRO A 44 -4.62 -17.19 3.83
N PRO A 45 -5.86 -17.04 4.36
CA PRO A 45 -6.76 -18.17 4.60
C PRO A 45 -7.51 -18.65 3.33
N VAL A 46 -7.05 -18.23 2.15
CA VAL A 46 -7.61 -18.56 0.82
C VAL A 46 -6.48 -18.93 -0.13
N PRO A 47 -6.76 -19.64 -1.24
CA PRO A 47 -5.76 -19.86 -2.28
C PRO A 47 -5.09 -18.54 -2.69
N PHE A 48 -3.78 -18.58 -2.91
CA PHE A 48 -3.03 -17.40 -3.32
C PHE A 48 -1.93 -17.72 -4.32
N ARG A 49 -1.59 -16.71 -5.12
CA ARG A 49 -0.46 -16.74 -6.06
C ARG A 49 0.52 -15.61 -5.75
N VAL A 50 1.77 -15.81 -6.15
CA VAL A 50 2.83 -14.81 -6.06
C VAL A 50 3.45 -14.61 -7.43
N GLY A 51 3.55 -13.35 -7.87
CA GLY A 51 4.22 -12.99 -9.12
C GLY A 51 3.43 -12.02 -9.98
N GLY A 52 4.09 -11.49 -11.00
CA GLY A 52 3.47 -10.61 -11.98
C GLY A 52 2.52 -11.36 -12.92
N PHE A 53 1.86 -10.59 -13.79
CA PHE A 53 1.01 -11.09 -14.87
C PHE A 53 1.57 -10.81 -16.26
N GLY A 54 2.70 -10.10 -16.39
CA GLY A 54 3.24 -9.71 -17.70
C GLY A 54 2.56 -8.50 -18.34
N GLY A 55 2.00 -7.59 -17.54
CA GLY A 55 1.31 -6.39 -18.05
C GLY A 55 -0.22 -6.55 -18.07
N PRO A 56 -0.95 -5.59 -18.67
CA PRO A 56 -2.41 -5.64 -18.80
C PRO A 56 -2.88 -6.82 -19.66
N ALA A 57 -2.29 -7.03 -20.84
CA ALA A 57 -2.64 -8.13 -21.73
C ALA A 57 -2.44 -9.51 -21.07
N GLY A 58 -1.34 -9.71 -20.34
CA GLY A 58 -1.10 -10.96 -19.63
C GLY A 58 -2.04 -11.16 -18.43
N LEU A 59 -2.50 -10.08 -17.77
CA LEU A 59 -3.56 -10.16 -16.77
C LEU A 59 -4.91 -10.52 -17.40
N ALA A 60 -5.24 -9.95 -18.57
CA ALA A 60 -6.48 -10.29 -19.30
C ALA A 60 -6.49 -11.77 -19.71
N ALA A 61 -5.39 -12.25 -20.33
CA ALA A 61 -5.25 -13.66 -20.68
C ALA A 61 -5.36 -14.58 -19.46
N TYR A 62 -4.82 -14.17 -18.32
CA TYR A 62 -4.96 -14.91 -17.07
C TYR A 62 -6.42 -14.93 -16.56
N LEU A 63 -7.12 -13.80 -16.63
CA LEU A 63 -8.54 -13.70 -16.26
C LEU A 63 -9.40 -14.67 -17.08
N GLU A 64 -9.17 -14.72 -18.39
CA GLU A 64 -9.90 -15.59 -19.32
C GLU A 64 -9.55 -17.08 -19.14
N ALA A 65 -8.25 -17.42 -19.12
CA ALA A 65 -7.79 -18.79 -18.99
C ALA A 65 -8.29 -19.44 -17.69
N GLU A 66 -8.26 -18.68 -16.59
CA GLU A 66 -8.75 -19.11 -15.28
C GLU A 66 -10.24 -18.83 -15.09
N ARG A 67 -10.96 -18.30 -16.09
CA ARG A 67 -12.40 -18.04 -16.06
C ARG A 67 -12.86 -17.26 -14.82
N PHE A 68 -12.17 -16.16 -14.52
CA PHE A 68 -12.58 -15.28 -13.43
C PHE A 68 -13.85 -14.53 -13.80
N ASP A 69 -14.79 -14.47 -12.87
CA ASP A 69 -16.07 -13.79 -13.03
C ASP A 69 -15.96 -12.32 -12.60
N LEU A 70 -15.13 -12.03 -11.60
CA LEU A 70 -14.94 -10.69 -11.03
C LEU A 70 -13.48 -10.48 -10.65
N MET A 71 -13.06 -9.20 -10.65
CA MET A 71 -11.78 -8.75 -10.12
C MET A 71 -12.01 -7.67 -9.06
N ILE A 72 -11.30 -7.78 -7.93
CA ILE A 72 -11.22 -6.73 -6.91
C ILE A 72 -9.79 -6.24 -6.80
N ASP A 73 -9.55 -4.98 -7.12
CA ASP A 73 -8.28 -4.32 -6.87
C ASP A 73 -8.22 -3.71 -5.46
N ALA A 74 -7.61 -4.46 -4.55
CA ALA A 74 -7.30 -4.05 -3.18
C ALA A 74 -5.80 -3.78 -3.00
N THR A 75 -5.08 -3.38 -4.05
CA THR A 75 -3.64 -3.09 -3.98
C THR A 75 -3.37 -1.74 -3.29
N HIS A 76 -2.15 -1.58 -2.76
CA HIS A 76 -1.74 -0.36 -2.06
C HIS A 76 -2.00 0.91 -2.90
N PRO A 77 -2.38 2.07 -2.31
CA PRO A 77 -2.69 3.28 -3.09
C PRO A 77 -1.56 3.69 -4.04
N PHE A 78 -0.30 3.58 -3.61
CA PHE A 78 0.88 3.84 -4.44
C PHE A 78 1.25 2.71 -5.44
N ALA A 79 0.41 1.69 -5.62
CA ALA A 79 0.65 0.60 -6.57
C ALA A 79 0.15 0.94 -7.99
N ASP A 80 0.43 2.15 -8.44
CA ASP A 80 -0.16 2.79 -9.61
C ASP A 80 -0.16 1.92 -10.89
N ARG A 81 0.99 1.32 -11.20
CA ARG A 81 1.14 0.45 -12.39
C ARG A 81 0.14 -0.71 -12.42
N ILE A 82 -0.05 -1.42 -11.31
CA ILE A 82 -0.98 -2.56 -11.30
C ILE A 82 -2.44 -2.09 -11.32
N LYS A 83 -2.75 -0.89 -10.82
CA LYS A 83 -4.09 -0.29 -10.93
C LYS A 83 -4.47 -0.02 -12.38
N ARG A 84 -3.57 0.62 -13.14
CA ARG A 84 -3.76 0.82 -14.60
C ARG A 84 -3.89 -0.50 -15.33
N ASN A 85 -3.01 -1.46 -15.05
CA ASN A 85 -3.09 -2.78 -15.65
C ASN A 85 -4.42 -3.49 -15.34
N ALA A 86 -4.96 -3.34 -14.13
CA ALA A 86 -6.22 -3.96 -13.73
C ALA A 86 -7.41 -3.40 -14.51
N VAL A 87 -7.49 -2.07 -14.66
CA VAL A 87 -8.57 -1.41 -15.43
C VAL A 87 -8.51 -1.84 -16.90
N GLU A 88 -7.32 -1.81 -17.51
CA GLU A 88 -7.15 -2.21 -18.91
C GLU A 88 -7.47 -3.70 -19.10
N ALA A 89 -6.95 -4.58 -18.23
CA ALA A 89 -7.20 -6.01 -18.32
C ALA A 89 -8.68 -6.39 -18.10
N ALA A 90 -9.35 -5.70 -17.18
CA ALA A 90 -10.79 -5.86 -16.95
C ALA A 90 -11.59 -5.54 -18.21
N GLY A 91 -11.25 -4.44 -18.89
CA GLY A 91 -11.87 -4.05 -20.15
C GLY A 91 -11.62 -5.07 -21.27
N LEU A 92 -10.38 -5.55 -21.42
CA LEU A 92 -10.01 -6.54 -22.43
C LEU A 92 -10.74 -7.88 -22.24
N ALA A 93 -10.80 -8.37 -20.99
CA ALA A 93 -11.41 -9.66 -20.67
C ALA A 93 -12.93 -9.60 -20.46
N GLY A 94 -13.53 -8.40 -20.45
CA GLY A 94 -14.95 -8.22 -20.12
C GLY A 94 -15.31 -8.58 -18.66
N VAL A 95 -14.34 -8.53 -17.74
CA VAL A 95 -14.52 -8.90 -16.34
C VAL A 95 -14.80 -7.65 -15.50
N PRO A 96 -15.91 -7.59 -14.74
CA PRO A 96 -16.18 -6.46 -13.86
C PRO A 96 -15.08 -6.26 -12.80
N LEU A 97 -14.67 -5.01 -12.64
CA LEU A 97 -13.65 -4.58 -11.68
C LEU A 97 -14.26 -3.68 -10.62
N LEU A 98 -14.05 -4.04 -9.35
CA LEU A 98 -14.23 -3.14 -8.21
C LEU A 98 -12.87 -2.77 -7.63
N ALA A 99 -12.71 -1.52 -7.23
CA ALA A 99 -11.51 -1.02 -6.59
C ALA A 99 -11.77 -0.64 -5.13
N ILE A 100 -10.98 -1.20 -4.20
CA ILE A 100 -10.97 -0.69 -2.82
C ILE A 100 -10.01 0.51 -2.77
N ARG A 101 -10.54 1.68 -2.39
CA ARG A 101 -9.85 2.98 -2.37
C ARG A 101 -10.13 3.71 -1.05
N ARG A 102 -9.52 3.21 0.02
CA ARG A 102 -9.63 3.85 1.34
C ARG A 102 -9.27 5.36 1.29
N PRO A 103 -9.92 6.21 2.10
CA PRO A 103 -9.64 7.64 2.14
C PRO A 103 -8.17 7.99 2.42
N GLU A 104 -7.75 9.15 1.93
CA GLU A 104 -6.49 9.79 2.32
C GLU A 104 -6.54 10.26 3.77
N TRP A 105 -5.39 10.23 4.45
CA TRP A 105 -5.28 10.99 5.69
C TRP A 105 -5.37 12.48 5.37
N ARG A 106 -6.07 13.21 6.23
CA ARG A 106 -6.19 14.66 6.17
C ARG A 106 -5.48 15.27 7.38
N PRO A 107 -4.84 16.44 7.23
CA PRO A 107 -4.21 17.12 8.34
C PRO A 107 -5.26 17.48 9.40
N GLN A 108 -4.90 17.28 10.66
CA GLN A 108 -5.66 17.67 11.84
C GLN A 108 -4.98 18.88 12.52
N PRO A 109 -5.67 19.60 13.42
CA PRO A 109 -5.05 20.67 14.19
C PRO A 109 -3.75 20.23 14.87
N GLY A 110 -2.68 20.99 14.65
CA GLY A 110 -1.33 20.69 15.17
C GLY A 110 -0.44 19.88 14.20
N ASP A 111 -1.00 19.32 13.12
CA ASP A 111 -0.18 18.69 12.08
C ASP A 111 0.63 19.72 11.30
N ARG A 112 1.89 19.39 11.00
CA ARG A 112 2.83 20.22 10.24
C ARG A 112 3.22 19.52 8.94
N TRP A 113 2.30 19.44 8.00
CA TRP A 113 2.49 18.68 6.77
C TRP A 113 2.94 19.59 5.62
N THR A 114 3.94 19.12 4.86
CA THR A 114 4.28 19.62 3.54
C THR A 114 3.91 18.56 2.52
N ILE A 115 2.92 18.82 1.66
CA ILE A 115 2.49 17.87 0.63
C ILE A 115 3.37 18.04 -0.60
N VAL A 116 3.89 16.92 -1.12
CA VAL A 116 4.78 16.87 -2.29
C VAL A 116 4.30 15.83 -3.30
N PRO A 117 4.55 16.00 -4.61
CA PRO A 117 4.01 15.10 -5.64
C PRO A 117 4.69 13.73 -5.69
N ASP A 118 5.97 13.63 -5.34
CA ASP A 118 6.77 12.42 -5.48
C ASP A 118 7.97 12.38 -4.52
N MET A 119 8.79 11.32 -4.63
CA MET A 119 9.96 11.11 -3.76
C MET A 119 11.13 12.04 -4.05
N ALA A 120 11.27 12.53 -5.28
CA ALA A 120 12.31 13.50 -5.62
C ALA A 120 11.99 14.86 -4.98
N ALA A 121 10.74 15.30 -5.09
CA ALA A 121 10.24 16.48 -4.39
C ALA A 121 10.29 16.30 -2.86
N ALA A 122 10.05 15.08 -2.36
CA ALA A 122 10.20 14.80 -0.93
C ALA A 122 11.63 14.95 -0.43
N ALA A 123 12.61 14.43 -1.17
CA ALA A 123 14.03 14.60 -0.84
C ALA A 123 14.44 16.09 -0.92
N ALA A 124 14.02 16.81 -1.96
CA ALA A 124 14.29 18.24 -2.11
C ALA A 124 13.69 19.09 -0.96
N ALA A 125 12.50 18.73 -0.48
CA ALA A 125 11.84 19.41 0.64
C ALA A 125 12.58 19.29 1.98
N LEU A 126 13.55 18.37 2.09
CA LEU A 126 14.41 18.25 3.27
C LEU A 126 15.41 19.42 3.37
N GLY A 127 15.72 20.12 2.27
CA GLY A 127 16.69 21.20 2.25
C GLY A 127 18.13 20.73 2.46
N ASN A 128 19.03 21.67 2.74
CA ASN A 128 20.48 21.38 2.82
C ASN A 128 21.02 21.27 4.25
N ASP A 129 20.23 21.67 5.25
CA ASP A 129 20.64 21.56 6.65
C ASP A 129 20.56 20.09 7.11
N PRO A 130 21.57 19.57 7.82
CA PRO A 130 21.55 18.22 8.35
C PRO A 130 20.29 17.96 9.21
N LYS A 131 19.62 16.83 8.93
CA LYS A 131 18.40 16.40 9.61
C LYS A 131 18.45 14.90 9.85
N ARG A 132 17.69 14.44 10.84
CA ARG A 132 17.44 13.04 11.16
C ARG A 132 16.07 12.67 10.62
N VAL A 133 16.07 12.01 9.48
CA VAL A 133 14.89 11.80 8.63
C VAL A 133 14.35 10.39 8.84
N PHE A 134 13.09 10.27 9.24
CA PHE A 134 12.41 8.97 9.31
C PHE A 134 11.70 8.66 8.00
N LEU A 135 12.23 7.72 7.22
CA LEU A 135 11.65 7.24 5.97
C LEU A 135 10.72 6.06 6.24
N THR A 136 9.42 6.27 6.05
CA THR A 136 8.40 5.20 6.14
C THR A 136 7.80 4.87 4.78
N ILE A 137 8.63 4.90 3.74
CA ILE A 137 8.25 4.75 2.34
C ILE A 137 8.50 3.34 1.78
N GLY A 138 9.08 2.45 2.61
CA GLY A 138 9.52 1.11 2.25
C GLY A 138 10.89 1.09 1.57
N GLN A 139 11.20 0.01 0.85
CA GLN A 139 12.54 -0.25 0.30
C GLN A 139 12.76 0.19 -1.15
N LYS A 140 11.71 0.49 -1.92
CA LYS A 140 11.81 0.60 -3.40
C LYS A 140 12.20 1.96 -3.93
N GLU A 141 12.00 3.01 -3.14
CA GLU A 141 12.09 4.40 -3.63
C GLU A 141 13.06 5.21 -2.77
N LEU A 142 14.16 4.57 -2.37
CA LEU A 142 15.22 5.18 -1.56
C LEU A 142 16.22 6.00 -2.40
N ALA A 143 16.24 5.81 -3.73
CA ALA A 143 17.22 6.44 -4.61
C ALA A 143 17.30 7.98 -4.46
N PRO A 144 16.18 8.75 -4.43
CA PRO A 144 16.26 10.20 -4.27
C PRO A 144 16.96 10.66 -2.98
N PHE A 145 16.91 9.86 -1.92
CA PHE A 145 17.52 10.21 -0.62
C PHE A 145 19.03 9.94 -0.57
N ARG A 146 19.56 9.15 -1.52
CA ARG A 146 21.01 8.99 -1.69
C ARG A 146 21.65 10.27 -2.21
N GLU A 147 20.91 11.00 -3.04
CA GLU A 147 21.34 12.30 -3.61
C GLU A 147 21.27 13.44 -2.58
N ALA A 148 20.79 13.18 -1.37
CA ALA A 148 20.80 14.11 -0.24
C ALA A 148 21.59 13.51 0.96
N PRO A 149 22.92 13.36 0.84
CA PRO A 149 23.75 12.61 1.81
C PRO A 149 24.01 13.37 3.13
N VAL A 150 23.65 14.65 3.19
CA VAL A 150 23.83 15.51 4.37
C VAL A 150 22.94 15.08 5.56
N HIS A 151 21.86 14.35 5.29
CA HIS A 151 20.95 13.87 6.31
C HIS A 151 21.35 12.49 6.86
N THR A 152 20.89 12.19 8.08
CA THR A 152 20.89 10.84 8.65
C THR A 152 19.51 10.23 8.48
N TYR A 153 19.44 9.01 7.98
CA TYR A 153 18.19 8.33 7.66
C TYR A 153 17.91 7.19 8.63
N VAL A 154 16.70 7.18 9.19
CA VAL A 154 16.11 6.00 9.82
C VAL A 154 15.08 5.45 8.86
N ILE A 155 15.26 4.21 8.40
CA ILE A 155 14.46 3.61 7.33
C ILE A 155 13.67 2.46 7.91
N ARG A 156 12.34 2.54 7.88
CA ARG A 156 11.50 1.41 8.26
C ARG A 156 11.06 0.62 7.03
N SER A 157 11.35 -0.67 7.03
CA SER A 157 10.96 -1.59 5.96
C SER A 157 10.52 -2.94 6.54
N VAL A 158 9.67 -3.66 5.80
CA VAL A 158 9.23 -5.01 6.19
C VAL A 158 10.34 -6.04 5.96
N ASP A 159 11.08 -5.89 4.87
CA ASP A 159 12.25 -6.69 4.53
C ASP A 159 13.47 -5.77 4.41
N PRO A 160 14.69 -6.28 4.65
CA PRO A 160 15.90 -5.48 4.53
C PRO A 160 16.05 -4.97 3.08
N PRO A 161 16.17 -3.65 2.87
CA PRO A 161 16.49 -3.09 1.56
C PRO A 161 17.85 -3.62 1.09
N ASP A 162 18.05 -3.60 -0.22
CA ASP A 162 19.38 -3.81 -0.79
C ASP A 162 20.36 -2.75 -0.24
N PRO A 163 21.48 -3.15 0.39
CA PRO A 163 22.50 -2.21 0.86
C PRO A 163 22.99 -1.26 -0.23
N GLY A 164 23.03 -1.72 -1.48
CA GLY A 164 23.39 -0.94 -2.66
C GLY A 164 22.43 0.20 -2.98
N HIS A 165 21.24 0.24 -2.37
CA HIS A 165 20.23 1.30 -2.53
C HIS A 165 20.07 2.20 -1.30
N LEU A 166 20.78 1.92 -0.20
CA LEU A 166 20.70 2.75 1.00
C LEU A 166 21.41 4.09 0.79
N PRO A 167 20.91 5.19 1.40
CA PRO A 167 21.71 6.40 1.61
C PRO A 167 22.95 6.10 2.47
N PRO A 168 24.05 6.88 2.34
CA PRO A 168 25.30 6.61 3.06
C PRO A 168 25.15 6.56 4.59
N ASN A 169 24.32 7.44 5.16
CA ASN A 169 24.09 7.54 6.60
C ASN A 169 22.72 6.97 6.96
N ALA A 170 22.58 5.64 6.97
CA ALA A 170 21.29 4.99 7.18
C ALA A 170 21.30 3.94 8.30
N VAL A 171 20.24 3.96 9.12
CA VAL A 171 19.88 2.90 10.06
C VAL A 171 18.58 2.27 9.58
N VAL A 172 18.54 0.94 9.46
CA VAL A 172 17.35 0.21 8.99
C VAL A 172 16.65 -0.45 10.17
N ILE A 173 15.35 -0.21 10.29
CA ILE A 173 14.44 -0.87 11.23
C ILE A 173 13.57 -1.85 10.44
N ILE A 174 13.70 -3.13 10.76
CA ILE A 174 12.86 -4.19 10.19
C ILE A 174 11.62 -4.33 11.04
N ALA A 175 10.49 -3.86 10.54
CA ALA A 175 9.24 -3.91 11.26
C ALA A 175 8.03 -3.97 10.32
N ARG A 176 6.97 -4.64 10.78
CA ARG A 176 5.69 -4.74 10.10
C ARG A 176 4.60 -4.24 11.04
N GLY A 177 3.69 -3.44 10.52
CA GLY A 177 2.54 -2.95 11.27
C GLY A 177 1.51 -4.05 11.58
N PRO A 178 0.42 -3.70 12.28
CA PRO A 178 0.05 -2.35 12.67
C PRO A 178 0.99 -1.74 13.72
N PHE A 179 1.11 -0.41 13.72
CA PHE A 179 1.90 0.34 14.71
C PHE A 179 0.97 1.13 15.63
N ASP A 180 1.34 1.27 16.90
CA ASP A 180 0.65 2.10 17.89
C ASP A 180 1.40 3.41 18.17
N GLU A 181 0.67 4.43 18.63
CA GLU A 181 1.23 5.77 18.84
C GLU A 181 2.32 5.82 19.93
N PRO A 182 2.18 5.16 21.10
CA PRO A 182 3.23 5.16 22.11
C PRO A 182 4.56 4.62 21.60
N SER A 183 4.54 3.50 20.86
CA SER A 183 5.74 2.92 20.25
C SER A 183 6.34 3.83 19.19
N GLU A 184 5.51 4.47 18.36
CA GLU A 184 5.99 5.44 17.37
C GLU A 184 6.65 6.65 18.05
N ARG A 185 6.05 7.19 19.12
CA ARG A 185 6.63 8.29 19.88
C ARG A 185 8.00 7.92 20.45
N ALA A 186 8.10 6.77 21.10
CA ALA A 186 9.37 6.29 21.65
C ALA A 186 10.44 6.13 20.57
N LEU A 187 10.08 5.65 19.37
CA LEU A 187 10.97 5.54 18.22
C LEU A 187 11.44 6.93 17.75
N LEU A 188 10.51 7.86 17.56
CA LEU A 188 10.82 9.22 17.10
C LEU A 188 11.75 9.93 18.09
N ASP A 189 11.48 9.85 19.39
CA ASP A 189 12.31 10.45 20.44
C ASP A 189 13.68 9.76 20.56
N GLY A 190 13.70 8.42 20.61
CA GLY A 190 14.92 7.62 20.76
C GLY A 190 15.89 7.82 19.60
N HIS A 191 15.36 7.99 18.38
CA HIS A 191 16.17 8.32 17.21
C HIS A 191 16.34 9.82 17.00
N ARG A 192 15.77 10.70 17.83
CA ARG A 192 15.80 12.17 17.70
C ARG A 192 15.40 12.61 16.29
N ILE A 193 14.25 12.16 15.82
CA ILE A 193 13.78 12.43 14.46
C ILE A 193 13.37 13.89 14.31
N ASP A 194 13.89 14.55 13.28
CA ASP A 194 13.59 15.95 12.95
C ASP A 194 12.43 16.07 11.95
N VAL A 195 12.22 15.06 11.10
CA VAL A 195 11.20 15.06 10.04
C VAL A 195 10.84 13.64 9.63
N ILE A 196 9.55 13.40 9.35
CA ILE A 196 9.07 12.15 8.74
C ILE A 196 8.83 12.35 7.26
N VAL A 197 9.26 11.40 6.43
CA VAL A 197 8.82 11.32 5.03
C VAL A 197 7.95 10.08 4.87
N THR A 198 6.72 10.29 4.40
CA THR A 198 5.74 9.20 4.24
C THR A 198 4.87 9.41 3.02
N LYS A 199 4.37 8.30 2.49
CA LYS A 199 3.28 8.26 1.52
C LYS A 199 1.95 8.54 2.21
N ASN A 200 1.02 9.26 1.58
CA ASN A 200 -0.36 9.35 2.04
C ASN A 200 -1.12 8.05 1.76
N SER A 201 -0.72 6.98 2.43
CA SER A 201 -1.29 5.66 2.22
C SER A 201 -2.71 5.55 2.76
N GLY A 202 -3.17 6.44 3.64
CA GLY A 202 -4.43 6.26 4.37
C GLY A 202 -4.46 4.98 5.22
N GLY A 203 -5.64 4.68 5.77
CA GLY A 203 -5.86 3.51 6.62
C GLY A 203 -5.17 3.61 8.00
N THR A 204 -5.53 2.71 8.90
CA THR A 204 -5.15 2.82 10.32
C THR A 204 -3.81 2.17 10.64
N ALA A 205 -3.42 1.12 9.90
CA ALA A 205 -2.27 0.27 10.23
C ALA A 205 -0.91 1.00 10.34
N THR A 206 -0.78 2.17 9.72
CA THR A 206 0.47 2.97 9.80
C THR A 206 0.22 4.43 10.18
N GLU A 207 -1.00 4.79 10.59
CA GLU A 207 -1.38 6.17 10.91
C GLU A 207 -0.71 6.67 12.19
N ALA A 208 -0.40 5.78 13.13
CA ALA A 208 0.18 6.09 14.44
C ALA A 208 1.40 7.05 14.40
N LYS A 209 2.24 6.96 13.37
CA LYS A 209 3.39 7.84 13.18
C LYS A 209 3.01 9.31 13.04
N LEU A 210 1.83 9.59 12.47
CA LEU A 210 1.32 10.95 12.28
C LEU A 210 0.82 11.52 13.61
N ALA A 211 0.15 10.70 14.42
CA ALA A 211 -0.26 11.09 15.77
C ALA A 211 0.97 11.38 16.66
N ALA A 212 2.00 10.52 16.60
CA ALA A 212 3.25 10.73 17.32
C ALA A 212 3.98 11.99 16.84
N ALA A 213 4.09 12.19 15.52
CA ALA A 213 4.68 13.39 14.94
C ALA A 213 3.98 14.68 15.39
N ARG A 214 2.65 14.69 15.40
CA ARG A 214 1.85 15.81 15.90
C ARG A 214 2.16 16.14 17.35
N ALA A 215 2.19 15.12 18.20
CA ALA A 215 2.42 15.32 19.62
C ALA A 215 3.85 15.80 19.94
N LEU A 216 4.83 15.41 19.11
CA LEU A 216 6.21 15.86 19.19
C LEU A 216 6.48 17.13 18.35
N ARG A 217 5.47 17.67 17.66
CA ARG A 217 5.57 18.81 16.72
C ARG A 217 6.59 18.60 15.59
N ILE A 218 6.84 17.33 15.24
CA ILE A 218 7.73 16.94 14.15
C ILE A 218 7.02 17.17 12.80
N PRO A 219 7.64 17.89 11.85
CA PRO A 219 7.10 18.07 10.51
C PRO A 219 7.03 16.74 9.74
N VAL A 220 6.05 16.66 8.83
CA VAL A 220 5.84 15.51 7.95
C VAL A 220 5.88 15.97 6.49
N VAL A 221 6.81 15.43 5.72
CA VAL A 221 6.77 15.51 4.26
C VAL A 221 5.87 14.38 3.77
N MET A 222 4.69 14.76 3.28
CA MET A 222 3.64 13.85 2.86
C MET A 222 3.63 13.74 1.34
N VAL A 223 4.00 12.58 0.80
CA VAL A 223 3.91 12.32 -0.64
C VAL A 223 2.44 12.08 -1.00
N ALA A 224 1.93 12.87 -1.95
CA ALA A 224 0.58 12.78 -2.48
C ALA A 224 0.37 11.45 -3.23
N ARG A 225 -0.88 10.98 -3.30
CA ARG A 225 -1.20 9.79 -4.08
C ARG A 225 -1.04 10.08 -5.57
N PRO A 226 -0.57 9.11 -6.37
CA PRO A 226 -0.64 9.23 -7.81
C PRO A 226 -2.11 9.24 -8.25
N ALA A 227 -2.40 9.90 -9.38
CA ALA A 227 -3.72 9.83 -9.99
C ALA A 227 -4.08 8.36 -10.29
N HIS A 228 -5.29 7.95 -9.93
CA HIS A 228 -5.77 6.60 -10.18
C HIS A 228 -6.62 6.56 -11.45
N PRO A 229 -6.59 5.46 -12.22
CA PRO A 229 -7.53 5.27 -13.31
C PRO A 229 -8.96 5.11 -12.77
N ASP A 230 -9.94 5.51 -13.56
CA ASP A 230 -11.36 5.40 -13.21
C ASP A 230 -11.78 3.93 -13.07
N ALA A 231 -12.54 3.64 -12.02
CA ALA A 231 -13.16 2.35 -11.74
C ALA A 231 -14.34 2.55 -10.78
N GLU A 232 -15.23 1.56 -10.66
CA GLU A 232 -16.18 1.51 -9.54
C GLU A 232 -15.38 1.37 -8.23
N THR A 233 -15.66 2.20 -7.22
CA THR A 233 -14.88 2.21 -5.97
C THR A 233 -15.73 2.08 -4.72
N VAL A 234 -15.13 1.43 -3.72
CA VAL A 234 -15.58 1.42 -2.32
C VAL A 234 -14.40 1.72 -1.41
N ASP A 235 -14.65 2.12 -0.18
CA ASP A 235 -13.62 2.55 0.75
C ASP A 235 -13.05 1.37 1.55
N THR A 236 -13.86 0.34 1.81
CA THR A 236 -13.54 -0.72 2.77
C THR A 236 -13.78 -2.13 2.23
N ALA A 237 -13.22 -3.13 2.92
CA ALA A 237 -13.43 -4.55 2.60
C ALA A 237 -14.88 -4.99 2.84
N GLU A 238 -15.55 -4.41 3.85
CA GLU A 238 -16.94 -4.67 4.19
C GLU A 238 -17.88 -4.20 3.07
N GLN A 239 -17.63 -3.00 2.52
CA GLN A 239 -18.38 -2.49 1.37
C GLN A 239 -18.14 -3.33 0.12
N ALA A 240 -16.90 -3.80 -0.10
CA ALA A 240 -16.60 -4.71 -1.19
C ALA A 240 -17.33 -6.06 -1.06
N LEU A 241 -17.46 -6.56 0.18
CA LEU A 241 -18.23 -7.78 0.46
C LEU A 241 -19.72 -7.57 0.16
N ALA A 242 -20.32 -6.46 0.60
CA ALA A 242 -21.71 -6.13 0.30
C ALA A 242 -21.97 -6.01 -1.22
N TRP A 243 -21.02 -5.41 -1.95
CA TRP A 243 -21.05 -5.33 -3.41
C TRP A 243 -20.99 -6.71 -4.08
N LEU A 244 -20.18 -7.62 -3.54
CA LEU A 244 -20.05 -8.99 -4.03
C LEU A 244 -21.32 -9.81 -3.76
N GLU A 245 -21.90 -9.68 -2.57
CA GLU A 245 -23.15 -10.34 -2.22
C GLU A 245 -24.31 -9.98 -3.15
N ALA A 246 -24.39 -8.73 -3.58
CA ALA A 246 -25.40 -8.29 -4.54
C ALA A 246 -25.28 -9.04 -5.88
N ARG A 247 -24.07 -9.37 -6.31
CA ARG A 247 -23.80 -10.12 -7.55
C ARG A 247 -24.00 -11.62 -7.39
N VAL A 248 -23.60 -12.17 -6.24
CA VAL A 248 -23.85 -13.59 -5.92
C VAL A 248 -25.36 -13.89 -5.89
N ARG A 249 -26.21 -12.95 -5.47
CA ARG A 249 -27.68 -13.11 -5.52
C ARG A 249 -28.28 -13.05 -6.92
N GLN A 250 -27.55 -12.52 -7.90
CA GLN A 250 -28.00 -12.35 -9.29
C GLN A 250 -27.51 -13.48 -10.22
N ALA A 251 -26.57 -14.31 -9.75
CA ALA A 251 -25.96 -15.42 -10.47
C ALA A 251 -26.62 -16.76 -10.15
#